data_AF-A0A7Z0P772-F1
#
_entry.id   AF-A0A7Z0P772-F1
#
_cell.length_a   1.000
_cell.length_b   1.000
_cell.length_c   1.000
_cell.angle_alpha   90.00
_cell.angle_beta   90.00
_cell.angle_gamma   90.00
#
_symmetry.space_group_name_H-M   'P 1'
#
loop_
_entity.id
_entity.type
_entity.pdbx_description
1 polymer ?
#
loop_
_entity_poly.entity_id
_entity_poly.type
_entity_poly.pdbx_seq_one_letter_code
_entity_poly.pdbx_strand_id
1 'polypeptide(L)'
;MSILKSGAGSHSVSQEALWLCCEFEKRLMGVRSDGCRSIDQLDTLDLHCIAMCLADLGCKADNIHAKKRNNLHQLENVYQMTSMAGRLLSDWPVSFHSYLQKLDARVITSRRNSAARFVDRFRVNIYERLASPAFDFVRSELEKHHPPPNRAPGTIKHRPYVPLELTEMMPLKAISKATNINVQLLKRLIAEGELHGYRGFSACGNRTIVADLKQARRLAATLTSRLNVMQTATHLKLPISTIEVLCRNDFFICLGGRPAAGQSWWIDATSFDMSNASIKRQRSIESTISLRDILQHPLMSEDCVAALFRAIQKGVLSVSIIGKTGMGVVGEWRLGNDEWHAWISMRMKQYDNSDRLSFILRHPHD
;
A
#
# COMPACT_ATOMS: atom_id res chain seq x y z
N MET A 1 -16.02 -34.18 30.10
CA MET A 1 -14.57 -34.28 30.36
C MET A 1 -14.04 -35.55 29.72
N SER A 2 -12.89 -35.45 29.04
CA SER A 2 -12.05 -36.55 28.52
C SER A 2 -12.41 -37.15 27.16
N ILE A 3 -12.12 -36.42 26.08
CA ILE A 3 -11.40 -36.97 24.91
C ILE A 3 -10.49 -35.85 24.41
N LEU A 4 -9.21 -35.84 24.81
CA LEU A 4 -8.06 -35.16 24.16
C LEU A 4 -6.85 -35.31 25.09
N LYS A 5 -6.35 -36.53 25.26
CA LYS A 5 -4.99 -36.78 25.75
C LYS A 5 -4.37 -37.95 24.99
N SER A 6 -3.47 -37.61 24.06
CA SER A 6 -2.34 -38.38 23.52
C SER A 6 -2.13 -37.97 22.05
N GLY A 7 -0.96 -37.53 21.57
CA GLY A 7 0.35 -37.46 22.18
C GLY A 7 1.34 -36.65 21.32
N ALA A 8 2.56 -36.50 21.87
CA ALA A 8 3.80 -36.02 21.25
C ALA A 8 3.79 -34.64 20.54
N GLY A 9 4.19 -33.61 21.29
CA GLY A 9 4.40 -32.22 20.83
C GLY A 9 3.62 -31.27 21.72
N SER A 10 4.24 -30.77 22.79
CA SER A 10 3.60 -29.93 23.80
C SER A 10 3.22 -28.55 23.24
N HIS A 11 2.17 -28.48 22.42
CA HIS A 11 1.35 -27.29 22.30
C HIS A 11 0.45 -27.25 23.54
N SER A 12 0.79 -26.40 24.51
CA SER A 12 -0.15 -26.06 25.59
C SER A 12 -1.45 -25.59 24.93
N VAL A 13 -2.55 -26.31 25.16
CA VAL A 13 -3.83 -25.98 24.55
C VAL A 13 -4.23 -24.58 25.01
N SER A 14 -4.40 -23.67 24.06
CA SER A 14 -4.80 -22.27 24.30
C SER A 14 -6.16 -22.27 24.98
N GLN A 15 -6.25 -21.59 26.12
CA GLN A 15 -7.47 -21.49 26.92
C GLN A 15 -8.61 -20.84 26.11
N GLU A 16 -8.27 -19.96 25.18
CA GLU A 16 -9.17 -19.34 24.23
C GLU A 16 -9.74 -20.33 23.21
N ALA A 17 -8.89 -21.22 22.68
CA ALA A 17 -9.34 -22.28 21.77
C ALA A 17 -10.27 -23.28 22.48
N LEU A 18 -9.94 -23.66 23.73
CA LEU A 18 -10.78 -24.50 24.56
C LEU A 18 -12.14 -23.87 24.84
N TRP A 19 -12.16 -22.57 25.17
CA TRP A 19 -13.40 -21.83 25.40
C TRP A 19 -14.33 -21.92 24.17
N LEU A 20 -13.79 -21.66 22.97
CA LEU A 20 -14.59 -21.69 21.75
C LEU A 20 -15.14 -23.11 21.47
N CYS A 21 -14.34 -24.16 21.68
CA CYS A 21 -14.79 -25.54 21.55
C CYS A 21 -15.92 -25.88 22.54
N CYS A 22 -15.82 -25.44 23.79
CA CYS A 22 -16.87 -25.64 24.79
C CYS A 22 -18.16 -24.90 24.42
N GLU A 23 -18.07 -23.71 23.84
CA GLU A 23 -19.25 -22.96 23.37
C GLU A 23 -19.96 -23.64 22.20
N PHE A 24 -19.23 -24.31 21.30
CA PHE A 24 -19.82 -25.16 20.27
C PHE A 24 -20.51 -26.39 20.86
N GLU A 25 -19.83 -27.08 21.79
CA GLU A 25 -20.37 -28.29 22.45
C GLU A 25 -21.68 -27.98 23.18
N LYS A 26 -21.75 -26.88 23.95
CA LYS A 26 -22.98 -26.46 24.64
C LYS A 26 -24.16 -26.30 23.68
N ARG A 27 -23.95 -25.60 22.55
CA ARG A 27 -25.02 -25.32 21.57
C ARG A 27 -25.44 -26.58 20.81
N LEU A 28 -24.50 -27.47 20.49
CA LEU A 28 -24.79 -28.77 19.90
C LEU A 28 -25.62 -29.67 20.84
N MET A 29 -25.35 -29.58 22.15
CA MET A 29 -26.11 -30.31 23.18
C MET A 29 -27.44 -29.63 23.55
N GLY A 30 -27.80 -28.51 22.90
CA GLY A 30 -29.02 -27.76 23.19
C GLY A 30 -29.01 -27.06 24.55
N VAL A 31 -27.85 -26.96 25.21
CA VAL A 31 -27.69 -26.24 26.47
C VAL A 31 -27.67 -24.76 26.14
N ARG A 32 -28.76 -24.07 26.46
CA ARG A 32 -28.83 -22.61 26.34
C ARG A 32 -27.86 -21.98 27.33
N SER A 33 -27.03 -21.06 26.85
CA SER A 33 -26.22 -20.23 27.73
C SER A 33 -27.15 -19.27 28.48
N ASP A 34 -27.15 -19.31 29.81
CA ASP A 34 -27.88 -18.37 30.69
C ASP A 34 -27.31 -16.93 30.66
N GLY A 35 -26.36 -16.68 29.77
CA GLY A 35 -25.65 -15.41 29.69
C GLY A 35 -26.46 -14.31 29.00
N CYS A 36 -26.33 -13.09 29.52
CA CYS A 36 -26.95 -11.89 28.97
C CYS A 36 -26.15 -11.30 27.78
N ARG A 37 -25.07 -11.96 27.31
CA ARG A 37 -24.22 -11.41 26.24
C ARG A 37 -24.81 -11.74 24.87
N SER A 38 -24.63 -10.85 23.90
CA SER A 38 -25.11 -11.06 22.53
C SER A 38 -24.54 -12.31 21.85
N ILE A 39 -23.34 -12.78 22.26
CA ILE A 39 -22.74 -14.03 21.78
C ILE A 39 -23.52 -15.26 22.26
N ASP A 40 -24.11 -15.20 23.45
CA ASP A 40 -24.85 -16.32 24.04
C ASP A 40 -26.15 -16.61 23.30
N GLN A 41 -26.65 -15.62 22.54
CA GLN A 41 -27.86 -15.71 21.72
C GLN A 41 -27.62 -16.36 20.35
N LEU A 42 -26.36 -16.53 19.94
CA LEU A 42 -26.02 -17.13 18.66
C LEU A 42 -26.29 -18.63 18.67
N ASP A 43 -26.87 -19.14 17.59
CA ASP A 43 -26.93 -20.58 17.37
C ASP A 43 -25.55 -21.15 16.97
N THR A 44 -25.46 -22.47 16.81
CA THR A 44 -24.21 -23.13 16.45
C THR A 44 -23.65 -22.63 15.11
N LEU A 45 -24.51 -22.38 14.12
CA LEU A 45 -24.11 -21.97 12.78
C LEU A 45 -23.65 -20.51 12.77
N ASP A 46 -24.35 -19.63 13.47
CA ASP A 46 -23.99 -18.23 13.62
C ASP A 46 -22.69 -18.08 14.40
N LEU A 47 -22.50 -18.86 15.48
CA LEU A 47 -21.23 -18.92 16.20
C LEU A 47 -20.08 -19.39 15.29
N HIS A 48 -20.33 -20.36 14.41
CA HIS A 48 -19.35 -20.80 13.42
C HIS A 48 -19.01 -19.69 12.41
N CYS A 49 -20.02 -19.01 11.89
CA CYS A 49 -19.85 -17.93 10.91
C CYS A 49 -19.01 -16.78 11.48
N ILE A 50 -19.34 -16.30 12.68
CA ILE A 50 -18.59 -15.22 13.31
C ILE A 50 -17.16 -15.66 13.69
N ALA A 51 -16.99 -16.86 14.23
CA ALA A 51 -15.67 -17.39 14.59
C ALA A 51 -14.77 -17.48 13.36
N MET A 52 -15.27 -18.06 12.25
CA MET A 52 -14.50 -18.17 11.00
C MET A 52 -14.18 -16.81 10.40
N CYS A 53 -15.13 -15.87 10.42
CA CYS A 53 -14.90 -14.51 9.92
C CYS A 53 -13.80 -13.80 10.71
N LEU A 54 -13.93 -13.75 12.03
CA LEU A 54 -12.99 -13.05 12.91
C LEU A 54 -11.63 -13.74 12.97
N ALA A 55 -11.57 -15.07 12.93
CA ALA A 55 -10.32 -15.83 12.87
C ALA A 55 -9.53 -15.55 11.59
N ASP A 56 -10.18 -15.66 10.43
CA ASP A 56 -9.55 -15.44 9.12
C ASP A 56 -8.97 -14.03 9.03
N LEU A 57 -9.73 -13.05 9.54
CA LEU A 57 -9.29 -11.66 9.60
C LEU A 57 -8.15 -11.47 10.61
N GLY A 58 -8.27 -12.02 11.83
CA GLY A 58 -7.25 -11.94 12.88
C GLY A 58 -5.91 -12.53 12.46
N CYS A 59 -5.91 -13.74 11.90
CA CYS A 59 -4.71 -14.43 11.45
C CYS A 59 -4.03 -13.70 10.27
N LYS A 60 -4.81 -13.08 9.37
CA LYS A 60 -4.25 -12.26 8.27
C LYS A 60 -3.56 -10.99 8.77
N ALA A 61 -4.04 -10.40 9.86
CA ALA A 61 -3.41 -9.23 10.47
C ALA A 61 -2.06 -9.55 11.10
N ASP A 62 -1.97 -10.70 11.78
CA ASP A 62 -0.77 -11.11 12.50
C ASP A 62 0.30 -11.71 11.57
N ASN A 63 -0.09 -12.28 10.43
CA ASN A 63 0.80 -12.93 9.47
C ASN A 63 1.21 -12.08 8.25
N ILE A 64 1.20 -10.73 8.34
CA ILE A 64 1.56 -9.83 7.22
C ILE A 64 2.99 -10.10 6.67
N HIS A 65 3.84 -10.83 7.40
CA HIS A 65 5.18 -11.25 6.96
C HIS A 65 5.31 -12.73 6.53
N ALA A 66 4.26 -13.54 6.61
CA ALA A 66 4.36 -14.95 6.27
C ALA A 66 4.25 -15.17 4.74
N LYS A 67 5.38 -15.50 4.10
CA LYS A 67 5.43 -16.01 2.72
C LYS A 67 4.40 -17.13 2.53
N LYS A 68 3.77 -17.16 1.36
CA LYS A 68 2.89 -18.23 0.85
C LYS A 68 3.51 -19.60 1.15
N ARG A 69 2.95 -20.36 2.10
CA ARG A 69 3.46 -21.67 2.56
C ARG A 69 2.47 -22.79 2.24
N ASN A 70 3.01 -23.98 1.99
CA ASN A 70 2.36 -25.15 1.38
C ASN A 70 1.29 -25.84 2.26
N ASN A 71 0.48 -26.69 1.62
CA ASN A 71 -0.77 -27.32 2.09
C ASN A 71 -0.66 -28.27 3.32
N LEU A 72 0.54 -28.56 3.84
CA LEU A 72 0.72 -29.38 5.06
C LEU A 72 0.34 -28.63 6.36
N HIS A 73 0.18 -27.30 6.31
CA HIS A 73 -0.20 -26.46 7.46
C HIS A 73 -1.72 -26.25 7.63
N GLN A 74 -2.58 -26.99 6.92
CA GLN A 74 -4.03 -26.82 7.07
C GLN A 74 -4.50 -27.10 8.52
N LEU A 75 -3.91 -28.08 9.21
CA LEU A 75 -4.25 -28.40 10.60
C LEU A 75 -3.74 -27.34 11.60
N GLU A 76 -2.53 -26.82 11.38
CA GLU A 76 -1.92 -25.77 12.22
C GLU A 76 -2.63 -24.42 12.06
N ASN A 77 -3.12 -24.13 10.85
CA ASN A 77 -3.98 -22.98 10.58
C ASN A 77 -5.31 -23.07 11.31
N VAL A 78 -5.93 -24.26 11.43
CA VAL A 78 -7.18 -24.43 12.17
C VAL A 78 -6.96 -24.10 13.64
N TYR A 79 -5.91 -24.61 14.28
CA TYR A 79 -5.63 -24.28 15.69
C TYR A 79 -5.41 -22.78 15.92
N GLN A 80 -4.63 -22.11 15.06
CA GLN A 80 -4.42 -20.66 15.14
C GLN A 80 -5.72 -19.88 14.94
N MET A 81 -6.54 -20.29 13.98
CA MET A 81 -7.85 -19.69 13.73
C MET A 81 -8.78 -19.86 14.92
N THR A 82 -8.87 -21.07 15.49
CA THR A 82 -9.70 -21.36 16.67
C THR A 82 -9.23 -20.56 17.89
N SER A 83 -7.92 -20.46 18.12
CA SER A 83 -7.35 -19.65 19.21
C SER A 83 -7.62 -18.15 19.01
N MET A 84 -7.48 -17.64 17.78
CA MET A 84 -7.76 -16.24 17.45
C MET A 84 -9.24 -15.89 17.62
N ALA A 85 -10.15 -16.71 17.08
CA ALA A 85 -11.58 -16.53 17.28
C ALA A 85 -11.95 -16.59 18.77
N GLY A 86 -11.44 -17.59 19.48
CA GLY A 86 -11.64 -17.73 20.92
C GLY A 86 -11.18 -16.48 21.68
N ARG A 87 -10.02 -15.91 21.32
CA ARG A 87 -9.49 -14.71 21.95
C ARG A 87 -10.40 -13.50 21.73
N LEU A 88 -10.90 -13.32 20.50
CA LEU A 88 -11.76 -12.19 20.15
C LEU A 88 -13.16 -12.31 20.77
N LEU A 89 -13.67 -13.53 20.96
CA LEU A 89 -15.04 -13.79 21.39
C LEU A 89 -15.20 -14.06 22.90
N SER A 90 -14.19 -14.65 23.56
CA SER A 90 -14.29 -15.09 24.97
C SER A 90 -14.56 -13.96 25.97
N ASP A 91 -13.95 -12.79 25.75
CA ASP A 91 -14.13 -11.60 26.59
C ASP A 91 -14.77 -10.46 25.79
N TRP A 92 -15.82 -10.79 25.04
CA TRP A 92 -16.56 -9.81 24.26
C TRP A 92 -17.28 -8.77 25.15
N PRO A 93 -17.28 -7.47 24.78
CA PRO A 93 -16.66 -6.85 23.60
C PRO A 93 -15.20 -6.38 23.80
N VAL A 94 -14.65 -6.55 25.00
CA VAL A 94 -13.34 -5.99 25.42
C VAL A 94 -12.20 -6.49 24.55
N SER A 95 -12.13 -7.80 24.29
CA SER A 95 -11.10 -8.39 23.42
C SER A 95 -11.17 -7.87 21.99
N PHE A 96 -12.37 -7.65 21.48
CA PHE A 96 -12.59 -7.12 20.14
C PHE A 96 -12.11 -5.66 20.04
N HIS A 97 -12.46 -4.81 21.00
CA HIS A 97 -11.96 -3.43 21.05
C HIS A 97 -10.44 -3.36 21.23
N SER A 98 -9.88 -4.19 22.10
CA SER A 98 -8.43 -4.28 22.29
C SER A 98 -7.71 -4.68 21.00
N TYR A 99 -8.33 -5.54 20.18
CA TYR A 99 -7.81 -5.92 18.88
C TYR A 99 -7.91 -4.77 17.86
N LEU A 100 -9.04 -4.05 17.79
CA LEU A 100 -9.19 -2.88 16.93
C LEU A 100 -8.17 -1.77 17.28
N GLN A 101 -7.93 -1.52 18.56
CA GLN A 101 -6.90 -0.59 19.02
C GLN A 101 -5.50 -1.01 18.58
N LYS A 102 -5.17 -2.31 18.64
CA LYS A 102 -3.90 -2.83 18.13
C LYS A 102 -3.76 -2.63 16.63
N LEU A 103 -4.84 -2.80 15.87
CA LEU A 103 -4.85 -2.53 14.43
C LEU A 103 -4.63 -1.04 14.15
N ASP A 104 -5.31 -0.14 14.86
CA ASP A 104 -5.12 1.30 14.69
C ASP A 104 -3.69 1.73 15.07
N ALA A 105 -3.12 1.17 16.15
CA ALA A 105 -1.73 1.41 16.52
C ALA A 105 -0.75 0.97 15.43
N ARG A 106 -1.02 -0.14 14.73
CA ARG A 106 -0.25 -0.57 13.54
C ARG A 106 -0.41 0.40 12.38
N VAL A 107 -1.59 0.97 12.16
CA VAL A 107 -1.79 2.03 11.15
C VAL A 107 -0.95 3.26 11.48
N ILE A 108 -0.95 3.69 12.74
CA ILE A 108 -0.19 4.86 13.20
C ILE A 108 1.32 4.63 13.02
N THR A 109 1.83 3.45 13.37
CA THR A 109 3.27 3.14 13.33
C THR A 109 3.78 2.73 11.94
N SER A 110 2.90 2.30 11.04
CA SER A 110 3.29 1.88 9.69
C SER A 110 3.59 3.07 8.77
N ARG A 111 4.76 3.05 8.13
CA ARG A 111 5.10 3.97 7.03
C ARG A 111 4.40 3.64 5.71
N ARG A 112 3.73 2.48 5.62
CA ARG A 112 3.03 2.00 4.41
C ARG A 112 1.52 2.00 4.61
N ASN A 113 0.79 2.40 3.57
CA ASN A 113 -0.69 2.38 3.50
C ASN A 113 -1.32 0.97 3.64
N SER A 114 -0.50 -0.09 3.71
CA SER A 114 -0.97 -1.48 3.81
C SER A 114 -1.75 -1.77 5.11
N ALA A 115 -1.40 -1.12 6.23
CA ALA A 115 -2.11 -1.28 7.49
C ALA A 115 -3.51 -0.64 7.43
N ALA A 116 -3.62 0.56 6.85
CA ALA A 116 -4.91 1.24 6.65
C ALA A 116 -5.83 0.41 5.73
N ARG A 117 -5.30 -0.10 4.60
CA ARG A 117 -6.05 -1.02 3.71
C ARG A 117 -6.52 -2.28 4.41
N PHE A 118 -5.75 -2.80 5.36
CA PHE A 118 -6.13 -3.96 6.14
C PHE A 118 -7.33 -3.66 7.04
N VAL A 119 -7.30 -2.52 7.74
CA VAL A 119 -8.42 -2.08 8.60
C VAL A 119 -9.67 -1.81 7.77
N ASP A 120 -9.55 -1.18 6.60
CA ASP A 120 -10.71 -0.94 5.72
C ASP A 120 -11.29 -2.27 5.21
N ARG A 121 -10.45 -3.21 4.79
CA ARG A 121 -10.89 -4.56 4.41
C ARG A 121 -11.51 -5.32 5.58
N PHE A 122 -10.99 -5.14 6.79
CA PHE A 122 -11.55 -5.76 8.00
C PHE A 122 -12.99 -5.31 8.21
N ARG A 123 -13.24 -4.00 8.15
CA ARG A 123 -14.58 -3.41 8.25
C ARG A 123 -15.51 -3.93 7.15
N VAL A 124 -15.08 -3.87 5.88
CA VAL A 124 -15.90 -4.35 4.75
C VAL A 124 -16.26 -5.83 4.90
N ASN A 125 -15.31 -6.69 5.29
CA ASN A 125 -15.58 -8.11 5.45
C ASN A 125 -16.59 -8.40 6.57
N ILE A 126 -16.61 -7.62 7.65
CA ILE A 126 -17.65 -7.76 8.68
C ILE A 126 -19.02 -7.47 8.08
N TYR A 127 -19.17 -6.37 7.35
CA TYR A 127 -20.45 -6.02 6.72
C TYR A 127 -20.89 -6.99 5.62
N GLU A 128 -19.95 -7.52 4.83
CA GLU A 128 -20.27 -8.46 3.74
C GLU A 128 -20.54 -9.88 4.24
N ARG A 129 -19.74 -10.38 5.19
CA ARG A 129 -19.81 -11.79 5.65
C ARG A 129 -20.75 -11.98 6.83
N LEU A 130 -21.01 -10.94 7.61
CA LEU A 130 -21.88 -10.96 8.79
C LEU A 130 -23.09 -10.04 8.58
N ALA A 131 -23.74 -10.17 7.41
CA ALA A 131 -24.89 -9.35 7.01
C ALA A 131 -26.20 -9.67 7.75
N SER A 132 -26.30 -10.85 8.37
CA SER A 132 -27.50 -11.24 9.15
C SER A 132 -27.73 -10.30 10.34
N PRO A 133 -29.00 -10.02 10.73
CA PRO A 133 -29.33 -9.27 11.93
C PRO A 133 -28.76 -9.90 13.21
N ALA A 134 -28.54 -11.22 13.23
CA ALA A 134 -27.89 -11.92 14.34
C ALA A 134 -26.50 -11.35 14.71
N PHE A 135 -25.85 -10.64 13.78
CA PHE A 135 -24.53 -10.04 13.97
C PHE A 135 -24.57 -8.52 14.14
N ASP A 136 -25.73 -7.90 14.35
CA ASP A 136 -25.86 -6.45 14.57
C ASP A 136 -25.04 -5.97 15.77
N PHE A 137 -24.86 -6.81 16.79
CA PHE A 137 -24.03 -6.49 17.93
C PHE A 137 -22.55 -6.29 17.54
N VAL A 138 -22.03 -7.04 16.56
CA VAL A 138 -20.64 -6.89 16.06
C VAL A 138 -20.48 -5.58 15.33
N ARG A 139 -21.44 -5.27 14.45
CA ARG A 139 -21.46 -4.01 13.69
C ARG A 139 -21.59 -2.81 14.63
N SER A 140 -22.46 -2.92 15.63
CA SER A 140 -22.65 -1.88 16.64
C SER A 140 -21.37 -1.58 17.42
N GLU A 141 -20.65 -2.61 17.89
CA GLU A 141 -19.37 -2.42 18.57
C GLU A 141 -18.27 -1.89 17.64
N LEU A 142 -18.26 -2.33 16.38
CA LEU A 142 -17.33 -1.80 15.37
C LEU A 142 -17.55 -0.31 15.09
N GLU A 143 -18.80 0.15 15.03
CA GLU A 143 -19.15 1.57 14.83
C GLU A 143 -18.93 2.40 16.10
N LYS A 144 -19.07 1.82 17.30
CA LYS A 144 -18.69 2.49 18.56
C LYS A 144 -17.18 2.72 18.65
N HIS A 145 -16.37 1.91 17.99
CA HIS A 145 -14.91 2.05 17.97
C HIS A 145 -14.48 3.22 17.06
N HIS A 146 -14.20 4.36 17.68
CA HIS A 146 -13.66 5.54 17.02
C HIS A 146 -12.12 5.52 17.07
N PRO A 147 -11.41 5.60 15.92
CA PRO A 147 -9.96 5.72 15.95
C PRO A 147 -9.55 7.05 16.60
N PRO A 148 -8.45 7.10 17.37
CA PRO A 148 -8.04 8.30 18.07
C PRO A 148 -7.76 9.46 17.10
N PRO A 149 -8.25 10.68 17.38
CA PRO A 149 -8.04 11.83 16.53
C PRO A 149 -6.63 12.38 16.77
N ASN A 150 -5.59 11.85 16.11
CA ASN A 150 -4.30 12.55 16.07
C ASN A 150 -3.37 12.08 14.94
N ARG A 151 -3.16 12.98 13.97
CA ARG A 151 -1.82 13.25 13.44
C ARG A 151 -1.66 14.74 13.08
N ALA A 152 -0.54 15.29 13.54
CA ALA A 152 -0.04 16.64 13.35
C ALA A 152 0.28 16.96 11.86
N PRO A 153 0.45 18.25 11.50
CA PRO A 153 0.40 18.73 10.13
C PRO A 153 1.70 18.42 9.39
N GLY A 154 1.62 17.73 8.24
CA GLY A 154 2.76 17.60 7.34
C GLY A 154 2.69 16.49 6.30
N THR A 155 1.91 15.43 6.53
CA THR A 155 1.76 14.35 5.54
C THR A 155 0.35 13.78 5.58
N ILE A 156 -0.34 13.91 4.45
CA ILE A 156 -1.61 13.27 4.06
C ILE A 156 -2.69 13.35 5.15
N LYS A 157 -3.55 14.37 5.01
CA LYS A 157 -4.78 14.56 5.79
C LYS A 157 -5.67 13.32 5.69
N HIS A 158 -5.57 12.40 6.66
CA HIS A 158 -6.69 11.54 7.01
C HIS A 158 -7.73 12.43 7.69
N ARG A 159 -8.73 12.88 6.91
CA ARG A 159 -9.88 13.59 7.44
C ARG A 159 -10.77 12.59 8.22
N PRO A 160 -11.53 13.05 9.23
CA PRO A 160 -12.45 12.20 9.99
C PRO A 160 -13.37 11.44 9.04
N TYR A 161 -13.76 10.23 9.44
CA TYR A 161 -14.94 9.56 8.92
C TYR A 161 -16.09 10.56 8.90
N VAL A 162 -16.45 11.01 7.69
CA VAL A 162 -17.58 11.92 7.50
C VAL A 162 -18.82 11.04 7.56
N PRO A 163 -19.76 11.29 8.50
CA PRO A 163 -21.04 10.61 8.53
C PRO A 163 -21.67 10.68 7.15
N LEU A 164 -22.15 9.53 6.68
CA LEU A 164 -22.93 9.27 5.46
C LEU A 164 -23.55 10.50 4.75
N GLU A 165 -22.75 11.44 4.25
CA GLU A 165 -23.20 12.42 3.27
C GLU A 165 -23.35 11.62 2.00
N LEU A 166 -24.60 11.31 1.63
CA LEU A 166 -25.06 10.77 0.34
C LEU A 166 -23.90 10.66 -0.66
N THR A 167 -23.17 9.55 -0.54
CA THR A 167 -21.97 9.34 -1.32
C THR A 167 -22.46 9.00 -2.71
N GLU A 168 -22.17 9.86 -3.68
CA GLU A 168 -22.61 9.69 -5.06
C GLU A 168 -21.78 8.57 -5.70
N MET A 169 -22.14 7.33 -5.35
CA MET A 169 -21.47 6.13 -5.82
C MET A 169 -21.82 5.93 -7.29
N MET A 170 -20.81 5.98 -8.14
CA MET A 170 -20.99 5.84 -9.58
C MET A 170 -20.08 4.77 -10.17
N PRO A 171 -20.50 4.09 -11.26
CA PRO A 171 -19.62 3.20 -12.00
C PRO A 171 -18.37 3.93 -12.49
N LEU A 172 -17.21 3.27 -12.49
CA LEU A 172 -15.94 3.90 -12.90
C LEU A 172 -15.98 4.54 -14.29
N LYS A 173 -16.78 4.00 -15.22
CA LYS A 173 -16.95 4.60 -16.57
C LYS A 173 -17.63 5.97 -16.50
N ALA A 174 -18.62 6.14 -15.62
CA ALA A 174 -19.28 7.43 -15.42
C ALA A 174 -18.35 8.43 -14.73
N ILE A 175 -17.63 7.97 -13.70
CA ILE A 175 -16.61 8.80 -13.02
C ILE A 175 -15.51 9.24 -13.98
N SER A 176 -15.02 8.33 -14.80
CA SER A 176 -14.00 8.60 -15.82
C SER A 176 -14.43 9.74 -16.74
N LYS A 177 -15.66 9.69 -17.25
CA LYS A 177 -16.23 10.78 -18.07
C LYS A 177 -16.36 12.09 -17.29
N ALA A 178 -16.83 12.04 -16.04
CA ALA A 178 -17.07 13.23 -15.22
C ALA A 178 -15.79 13.91 -14.70
N THR A 179 -14.69 13.16 -14.56
CA THR A 179 -13.43 13.64 -13.96
C THR A 179 -12.26 13.68 -14.94
N ASN A 180 -12.48 13.21 -16.17
CA ASN A 180 -11.45 12.97 -17.18
C ASN A 180 -10.29 12.07 -16.70
N ILE A 181 -10.55 11.17 -15.74
CA ILE A 181 -9.56 10.21 -15.22
C ILE A 181 -9.70 8.90 -15.99
N ASN A 182 -8.59 8.34 -16.44
CA ASN A 182 -8.59 7.03 -17.09
C ASN A 182 -9.12 5.93 -16.14
N VAL A 183 -10.00 5.05 -16.65
CA VAL A 183 -10.61 3.95 -15.85
C VAL A 183 -9.56 3.03 -15.22
N GLN A 184 -8.45 2.74 -15.90
CA GLN A 184 -7.38 1.91 -15.34
C GLN A 184 -6.65 2.62 -14.20
N LEU A 185 -6.46 3.93 -14.30
CA LEU A 185 -5.95 4.72 -13.18
C LEU A 185 -6.94 4.72 -12.02
N LEU A 186 -8.24 4.90 -12.24
CA LEU A 186 -9.25 4.81 -11.17
C LEU A 186 -9.22 3.45 -10.46
N LYS A 187 -9.11 2.35 -11.20
CA LYS A 187 -8.96 1.00 -10.61
C LYS A 187 -7.71 0.88 -9.77
N ARG A 188 -6.60 1.47 -10.21
CA ARG A 188 -5.34 1.51 -9.46
C ARG A 188 -5.43 2.39 -8.23
N LEU A 189 -6.02 3.57 -8.31
CA LEU A 189 -6.28 4.44 -7.16
C LEU A 189 -7.11 3.71 -6.10
N ILE A 190 -8.08 2.89 -6.51
CA ILE A 190 -8.87 2.04 -5.60
C ILE A 190 -8.02 0.92 -5.01
N ALA A 191 -7.24 0.21 -5.85
CA ALA A 191 -6.34 -0.84 -5.38
C ALA A 191 -5.27 -0.30 -4.40
N GLU A 192 -4.85 0.94 -4.61
CA GLU A 192 -3.90 1.65 -3.76
C GLU A 192 -4.56 2.35 -2.55
N GLY A 193 -5.88 2.37 -2.46
CA GLY A 193 -6.62 3.03 -1.38
C GLY A 193 -6.60 4.56 -1.43
N GLU A 194 -6.16 5.15 -2.54
CA GLU A 194 -6.22 6.60 -2.78
C GLU A 194 -7.65 7.07 -3.12
N LEU A 195 -8.47 6.17 -3.71
CA LEU A 195 -9.87 6.39 -4.02
C LEU A 195 -10.72 5.29 -3.38
N HIS A 196 -11.80 5.67 -2.70
CA HIS A 196 -12.72 4.70 -2.13
C HIS A 196 -13.60 4.08 -3.21
N GLY A 197 -13.63 2.75 -3.26
CA GLY A 197 -14.40 2.03 -4.25
C GLY A 197 -14.80 0.64 -3.80
N TYR A 198 -15.97 0.21 -4.27
CA TYR A 198 -16.61 -1.05 -3.92
C TYR A 198 -16.77 -1.91 -5.17
N ARG A 199 -16.62 -3.22 -5.01
CA ARG A 199 -17.08 -4.19 -6.02
C ARG A 199 -18.52 -4.55 -5.68
N GLY A 200 -19.46 -4.05 -6.47
CA GLY A 200 -20.86 -4.43 -6.40
C GLY A 200 -21.25 -5.37 -7.53
N PHE A 201 -22.48 -5.87 -7.44
CA PHE A 201 -23.17 -6.46 -8.57
C PHE A 201 -24.06 -5.40 -9.20
N SER A 202 -24.06 -5.30 -10.53
CA SER A 202 -25.04 -4.48 -11.24
C SER A 202 -26.43 -5.11 -11.13
N ALA A 203 -27.48 -4.35 -11.48
CA ALA A 203 -28.84 -4.86 -11.58
C ALA A 203 -28.98 -6.08 -12.53
N CYS A 204 -28.01 -6.31 -13.40
CA CYS A 204 -27.94 -7.44 -14.32
C CYS A 204 -26.99 -8.57 -13.84
N GLY A 205 -26.56 -8.55 -12.57
CA GLY A 205 -25.67 -9.57 -12.00
C GLY A 205 -24.20 -9.48 -12.38
N ASN A 206 -23.79 -8.48 -13.18
CA ASN A 206 -22.40 -8.29 -13.57
C ASN A 206 -21.61 -7.60 -12.47
N ARG A 207 -20.40 -8.09 -12.17
CA ARG A 207 -19.50 -7.44 -11.21
C ARG A 207 -19.05 -6.08 -11.75
N THR A 208 -19.43 -5.00 -11.07
CA THR A 208 -19.04 -3.63 -11.40
C THR A 208 -18.31 -2.99 -10.24
N ILE A 209 -17.35 -2.12 -10.56
CA ILE A 209 -16.68 -1.29 -9.55
C ILE A 209 -17.38 0.06 -9.53
N VAL A 210 -17.85 0.45 -8.36
CA VAL A 210 -18.40 1.77 -8.07
C VAL A 210 -17.45 2.52 -7.14
N ALA A 211 -17.36 3.84 -7.29
CA ALA A 211 -16.53 4.66 -6.42
C ALA A 211 -17.21 5.99 -6.11
N ASP A 212 -16.71 6.71 -5.10
CA ASP A 212 -17.23 8.01 -4.73
C ASP A 212 -16.85 9.08 -5.76
N LEU A 213 -17.84 9.64 -6.47
CA LEU A 213 -17.62 10.71 -7.44
C LEU A 213 -17.09 12.00 -6.79
N LYS A 214 -17.54 12.36 -5.59
CA LYS A 214 -17.06 13.57 -4.88
C LYS A 214 -15.59 13.42 -4.53
N GLN A 215 -15.16 12.25 -4.06
CA GLN A 215 -13.75 11.97 -3.83
C GLN A 215 -12.94 11.99 -5.13
N ALA A 216 -13.45 11.36 -6.19
CA ALA A 216 -12.77 11.36 -7.49
C ALA A 216 -12.61 12.78 -8.07
N ARG A 217 -13.61 13.66 -7.90
CA ARG A 217 -13.53 15.09 -8.29
C ARG A 217 -12.49 15.85 -7.45
N ARG A 218 -12.43 15.60 -6.14
CA ARG A 218 -11.41 16.20 -5.26
C ARG A 218 -10.00 15.77 -5.67
N LEU A 219 -9.79 14.47 -5.91
CA LEU A 219 -8.54 13.96 -6.45
C LEU A 219 -8.23 14.61 -7.81
N ALA A 220 -9.22 14.76 -8.68
CA ALA A 220 -9.03 15.40 -9.96
C ALA A 220 -8.56 16.87 -9.83
N ALA A 221 -9.12 17.61 -8.86
CA ALA A 221 -8.78 19.00 -8.61
C ALA A 221 -7.39 19.16 -7.96
N THR A 222 -6.98 18.27 -7.06
CA THR A 222 -5.64 18.31 -6.45
C THR A 222 -4.54 17.89 -7.43
N LEU A 223 -4.90 17.17 -8.48
CA LEU A 223 -3.97 16.61 -9.44
C LEU A 223 -4.00 17.42 -10.75
N THR A 224 -3.82 18.74 -10.64
CA THR A 224 -3.91 19.67 -11.77
C THR A 224 -2.86 19.45 -12.87
N SER A 225 -1.71 18.83 -12.54
CA SER A 225 -0.63 18.53 -13.49
C SER A 225 -0.37 17.03 -13.65
N ARG A 226 -1.43 16.27 -13.95
CA ARG A 226 -1.35 14.83 -14.24
C ARG A 226 -0.81 14.59 -15.63
N LEU A 227 0.38 14.04 -15.70
CA LEU A 227 0.97 13.61 -16.95
C LEU A 227 1.17 12.10 -16.92
N ASN A 228 0.87 11.43 -18.03
CA ASN A 228 1.37 10.07 -18.23
C ASN A 228 2.88 10.10 -18.53
N VAL A 229 3.54 8.94 -18.42
CA VAL A 229 5.00 8.84 -18.64
C VAL A 229 5.49 9.50 -19.95
N MET A 230 4.73 9.38 -21.03
CA MET A 230 5.07 9.93 -22.34
C MET A 230 4.93 11.47 -22.35
N GLN A 231 3.87 12.00 -21.74
CA GLN A 231 3.68 13.44 -21.57
C GLN A 231 4.75 14.03 -20.66
N THR A 232 5.13 13.35 -19.57
CA THR A 232 6.22 13.77 -18.68
C THR A 232 7.56 13.76 -19.40
N ALA A 233 7.85 12.73 -20.20
CA ALA A 233 9.05 12.65 -21.03
C ALA A 233 9.15 13.84 -22.00
N THR A 234 8.05 14.17 -22.68
CA THR A 234 7.97 15.36 -23.56
C THR A 234 8.14 16.66 -22.78
N HIS A 235 7.48 16.80 -21.62
CA HIS A 235 7.54 18.00 -20.79
C HIS A 235 8.95 18.27 -20.26
N LEU A 236 9.65 17.23 -19.81
CA LEU A 236 11.02 17.33 -19.30
C LEU A 236 12.09 17.16 -20.39
N LYS A 237 11.70 16.88 -21.63
CA LYS A 237 12.58 16.55 -22.77
C LYS A 237 13.57 15.41 -22.50
N LEU A 238 13.17 14.45 -21.65
CA LEU A 238 13.96 13.27 -21.28
C LEU A 238 13.43 12.00 -21.98
N PRO A 239 14.26 10.96 -22.16
CA PRO A 239 13.79 9.66 -22.66
C PRO A 239 12.72 9.03 -21.74
N ILE A 240 11.76 8.30 -22.33
CA ILE A 240 10.71 7.60 -21.58
C ILE A 240 11.31 6.62 -20.57
N SER A 241 12.35 5.87 -20.97
CA SER A 241 13.06 4.93 -20.09
C SER A 241 13.63 5.62 -18.86
N THR A 242 14.19 6.82 -19.01
CA THR A 242 14.68 7.63 -17.89
C THR A 242 13.56 8.01 -16.94
N ILE A 243 12.41 8.46 -17.45
CA ILE A 243 11.26 8.81 -16.59
C ILE A 243 10.80 7.59 -15.79
N GLU A 244 10.73 6.40 -16.39
CA GLU A 244 10.35 5.19 -15.67
C GLU A 244 11.34 4.82 -14.56
N VAL A 245 12.64 4.94 -14.82
CA VAL A 245 13.68 4.72 -13.80
C VAL A 245 13.53 5.71 -12.64
N LEU A 246 13.27 6.98 -12.95
CA LEU A 246 13.04 8.02 -11.94
C LEU A 246 11.77 7.76 -11.12
N CYS A 247 10.68 7.29 -11.74
CA CYS A 247 9.46 6.87 -11.04
C CYS A 247 9.72 5.69 -10.09
N ARG A 248 10.53 4.71 -10.50
CA ARG A 248 10.89 3.56 -9.64
C ARG A 248 11.79 3.94 -8.47
N ASN A 249 12.47 5.08 -8.56
CA ASN A 249 13.43 5.58 -7.57
C ASN A 249 12.91 6.77 -6.75
N ASP A 250 11.59 6.96 -6.70
CA ASP A 250 10.88 7.94 -5.88
C ASP A 250 11.23 9.42 -6.17
N PHE A 251 11.66 9.74 -7.40
CA PHE A 251 11.83 11.14 -7.83
C PHE A 251 10.52 11.84 -8.17
N PHE A 252 9.46 11.07 -8.36
CA PHE A 252 8.13 11.55 -8.68
C PHE A 252 7.11 10.91 -7.76
N ILE A 253 6.09 11.69 -7.39
CA ILE A 253 4.86 11.15 -6.82
C ILE A 253 4.09 10.46 -7.96
N CYS A 254 4.03 9.13 -7.88
CA CYS A 254 3.34 8.28 -8.84
C CYS A 254 1.94 7.94 -8.31
N LEU A 255 0.93 8.23 -9.11
CA LEU A 255 -0.48 8.05 -8.77
C LEU A 255 -0.92 6.61 -8.99
N GLY A 256 -1.62 6.02 -8.01
CA GLY A 256 -2.07 4.64 -8.11
C GLY A 256 -0.90 3.66 -8.18
N GLY A 257 0.21 3.97 -7.50
CA GLY A 257 1.33 3.06 -7.28
C GLY A 257 2.09 2.65 -8.55
N ARG A 258 2.72 1.47 -8.53
CA ARG A 258 3.47 0.92 -9.69
C ARG A 258 2.51 0.29 -10.71
N PRO A 259 2.58 0.64 -12.00
CA PRO A 259 1.77 0.01 -13.04
C PRO A 259 2.12 -1.47 -13.23
N ALA A 260 1.12 -2.26 -13.67
CA ALA A 260 1.37 -3.59 -14.21
C ALA A 260 2.03 -3.50 -15.60
N ALA A 261 2.58 -4.63 -16.09
CA ALA A 261 3.16 -4.71 -17.43
C ALA A 261 2.14 -4.23 -18.49
N GLY A 262 2.58 -3.35 -19.39
CA GLY A 262 1.74 -2.76 -20.43
C GLY A 262 0.85 -1.59 -19.99
N GLN A 263 0.88 -1.18 -18.71
CA GLN A 263 0.17 0.00 -18.23
C GLN A 263 1.11 1.20 -18.06
N SER A 264 0.59 2.41 -18.32
CA SER A 264 1.37 3.64 -18.18
C SER A 264 1.51 4.09 -16.72
N TRP A 265 2.65 4.72 -16.41
CA TRP A 265 2.80 5.52 -15.19
C TRP A 265 1.98 6.80 -15.28
N TRP A 266 1.43 7.22 -14.15
CA TRP A 266 0.73 8.48 -13.98
C TRP A 266 1.46 9.27 -12.91
N ILE A 267 1.89 10.47 -13.27
CA ILE A 267 2.88 11.24 -12.54
C ILE A 267 2.28 12.60 -12.22
N ASP A 268 2.45 13.06 -10.99
CA ASP A 268 2.30 14.47 -10.67
C ASP A 268 3.57 15.20 -11.11
N ALA A 269 3.49 15.95 -12.21
CA ALA A 269 4.67 16.62 -12.77
C ALA A 269 5.25 17.70 -11.84
N THR A 270 4.45 18.22 -10.88
CA THR A 270 4.92 19.21 -9.91
C THR A 270 5.76 18.60 -8.77
N SER A 271 5.73 17.28 -8.63
CA SER A 271 6.48 16.58 -7.57
C SER A 271 7.97 16.43 -7.85
N PHE A 272 8.41 16.76 -9.07
CA PHE A 272 9.82 16.68 -9.45
C PHE A 272 10.60 17.86 -8.89
N ASP A 273 11.16 17.68 -7.70
CA ASP A 273 11.89 18.72 -7.00
C ASP A 273 13.40 18.66 -7.29
N MET A 274 13.88 19.69 -7.97
CA MET A 274 15.29 19.95 -8.25
C MET A 274 15.76 21.30 -7.69
N SER A 275 15.06 21.85 -6.69
CA SER A 275 15.39 23.14 -6.07
C SER A 275 16.81 23.21 -5.49
N ASN A 276 17.32 22.08 -5.00
CA ASN A 276 18.67 21.95 -4.44
C ASN A 276 19.78 21.74 -5.49
N ALA A 277 19.43 21.65 -6.78
CA ALA A 277 20.42 21.46 -7.83
C ALA A 277 21.33 22.68 -7.96
N SER A 278 22.63 22.44 -8.09
CA SER A 278 23.62 23.50 -8.32
C SER A 278 23.59 23.93 -9.78
N ILE A 279 22.80 24.97 -10.08
CA ILE A 279 22.60 25.45 -11.45
C ILE A 279 23.51 26.64 -11.75
N LYS A 280 24.43 26.46 -12.69
CA LYS A 280 25.35 27.49 -13.17
C LYS A 280 24.80 28.12 -14.45
N ARG A 281 24.73 29.45 -14.53
CA ARG A 281 24.43 30.14 -15.79
C ARG A 281 25.68 30.18 -16.64
N GLN A 282 25.66 29.52 -17.79
CA GLN A 282 26.81 29.45 -18.66
C GLN A 282 27.05 30.81 -19.33
N ARG A 283 28.22 31.40 -19.06
CA ARG A 283 28.69 32.64 -19.72
C ARG A 283 29.80 32.38 -20.76
N SER A 284 30.42 31.19 -20.75
CA SER A 284 31.58 30.85 -21.57
C SER A 284 31.44 29.49 -22.28
N ILE A 285 32.28 29.31 -23.31
CA ILE A 285 32.44 28.10 -24.14
C ILE A 285 33.28 27.06 -23.36
N GLU A 286 32.81 26.64 -22.18
CA GLU A 286 33.37 25.46 -21.52
C GLU A 286 32.92 24.19 -22.26
N SER A 287 33.78 23.16 -22.29
CA SER A 287 33.45 21.85 -22.87
C SER A 287 32.33 21.22 -22.03
N THR A 288 31.11 21.29 -22.55
CA THR A 288 29.93 20.73 -21.88
C THR A 288 29.32 19.60 -22.69
N ILE A 289 28.83 18.58 -22.00
CA ILE A 289 28.06 17.47 -22.58
C ILE A 289 26.59 17.62 -22.21
N SER A 290 25.67 17.30 -23.13
CA SER A 290 24.24 17.38 -22.82
C SER A 290 23.81 16.22 -21.93
N LEU A 291 22.84 16.46 -21.05
CA LEU A 291 22.26 15.40 -20.21
C LEU A 291 21.67 14.28 -21.07
N ARG A 292 21.11 14.61 -22.25
CA ARG A 292 20.62 13.62 -23.19
C ARG A 292 21.73 12.69 -23.70
N ASP A 293 22.89 13.22 -24.06
CA ASP A 293 24.02 12.43 -24.54
C ASP A 293 24.58 11.56 -23.41
N ILE A 294 24.66 12.10 -22.19
CA ILE A 294 25.02 11.34 -20.99
C ILE A 294 24.08 10.14 -20.80
N LEU A 295 22.76 10.36 -20.88
CA LEU A 295 21.77 9.30 -20.69
C LEU A 295 21.80 8.21 -21.76
N GLN A 296 22.36 8.51 -22.94
CA GLN A 296 22.58 7.54 -24.01
C GLN A 296 23.93 6.81 -23.90
N HIS A 297 24.78 7.18 -22.93
CA HIS A 297 26.08 6.58 -22.75
C HIS A 297 25.95 5.08 -22.43
N PRO A 298 26.74 4.17 -23.05
CA PRO A 298 26.64 2.71 -22.86
C PRO A 298 26.76 2.21 -21.41
N LEU A 299 27.27 3.06 -20.52
CA LEU A 299 27.51 2.76 -19.10
C LEU A 299 26.34 3.20 -18.19
N MET A 300 25.30 3.80 -18.75
CA MET A 300 24.11 4.22 -18.01
C MET A 300 23.16 3.05 -17.76
N SER A 301 23.42 2.30 -16.69
CA SER A 301 22.42 1.40 -16.10
C SER A 301 21.28 2.19 -15.42
N GLU A 302 20.16 1.52 -15.11
CA GLU A 302 19.05 2.16 -14.37
C GLU A 302 19.52 2.75 -13.02
N ASP A 303 20.41 2.04 -12.30
CA ASP A 303 20.98 2.50 -11.04
C ASP A 303 21.89 3.72 -11.23
N CYS A 304 22.70 3.73 -12.29
CA CYS A 304 23.54 4.87 -12.64
C CYS A 304 22.71 6.12 -12.97
N VAL A 305 21.60 5.95 -13.70
CA VAL A 305 20.67 7.05 -14.00
C VAL A 305 20.07 7.62 -12.72
N ALA A 306 19.57 6.79 -11.81
CA ALA A 306 19.05 7.26 -10.53
C ALA A 306 20.14 7.97 -9.70
N ALA A 307 21.36 7.43 -9.68
CA ALA A 307 22.50 8.03 -9.00
C ALA A 307 22.89 9.40 -9.57
N LEU A 308 22.87 9.55 -10.89
CA LEU A 308 23.15 10.81 -11.60
C LEU A 308 22.17 11.89 -11.16
N PHE A 309 20.87 11.61 -11.24
CA PHE A 309 19.85 12.58 -10.84
C PHE A 309 19.90 12.90 -9.35
N ARG A 310 20.24 11.95 -8.47
CA ARG A 310 20.46 12.24 -7.03
C ARG A 310 21.68 13.12 -6.82
N ALA A 311 22.77 12.91 -7.56
CA ALA A 311 23.97 13.73 -7.45
C ALA A 311 23.69 15.18 -7.89
N ILE A 312 22.93 15.36 -8.96
CA ILE A 312 22.45 16.68 -9.41
C ILE A 312 21.54 17.30 -8.34
N GLN A 313 20.54 16.57 -7.86
CA GLN A 313 19.59 17.06 -6.84
C GLN A 313 20.28 17.49 -5.55
N LYS A 314 21.36 16.79 -5.14
CA LYS A 314 22.14 17.12 -3.95
C LYS A 314 23.20 18.22 -4.19
N GLY A 315 23.32 18.74 -5.41
CA GLY A 315 24.34 19.72 -5.77
C GLY A 315 25.77 19.16 -5.84
N VAL A 316 25.94 17.84 -5.86
CA VAL A 316 27.25 17.19 -6.06
C VAL A 316 27.72 17.38 -7.50
N LEU A 317 26.78 17.32 -8.45
CA LEU A 317 27.03 17.66 -9.84
C LEU A 317 26.39 19.00 -10.16
N SER A 318 27.18 19.88 -10.76
CA SER A 318 26.69 21.16 -11.27
C SER A 318 26.11 20.96 -12.67
N VAL A 319 24.98 21.62 -12.93
CA VAL A 319 24.38 21.66 -14.27
C VAL A 319 24.38 23.08 -14.81
N SER A 320 24.62 23.22 -16.10
CA SER A 320 24.53 24.49 -16.82
C SER A 320 23.30 24.53 -17.73
N ILE A 321 22.76 25.74 -17.90
CA ILE A 321 21.63 26.01 -18.79
C ILE A 321 22.08 27.06 -19.82
N ILE A 322 21.73 26.82 -21.09
CA ILE A 322 21.93 27.78 -22.18
C ILE A 322 20.65 28.60 -22.34
N GLY A 323 20.63 29.84 -21.84
CA GLY A 323 19.48 30.73 -22.01
C GLY A 323 19.32 31.80 -20.92
N LYS A 324 18.43 32.78 -21.17
CA LYS A 324 18.20 33.94 -20.29
C LYS A 324 17.10 33.73 -19.22
N THR A 325 16.31 32.66 -19.26
CA THR A 325 15.09 32.50 -18.43
C THR A 325 15.08 31.22 -17.59
N GLY A 326 14.85 31.37 -16.28
CA GLY A 326 14.46 30.29 -15.35
C GLY A 326 15.44 29.12 -15.17
N MET A 327 14.92 28.03 -14.59
CA MET A 327 15.61 26.74 -14.38
C MET A 327 15.82 25.91 -15.67
N GLY A 328 15.40 26.39 -16.83
CA GLY A 328 15.45 25.64 -18.09
C GLY A 328 14.62 24.35 -18.04
N VAL A 329 14.51 23.66 -19.18
CA VAL A 329 13.94 22.31 -19.21
C VAL A 329 15.04 21.30 -18.85
N VAL A 330 14.75 20.33 -17.98
CA VAL A 330 15.73 19.38 -17.43
C VAL A 330 16.53 18.66 -18.51
N GLY A 331 15.88 18.21 -19.59
CA GLY A 331 16.54 17.53 -20.70
C GLY A 331 17.49 18.40 -21.53
N GLU A 332 17.52 19.72 -21.31
CA GLU A 332 18.44 20.67 -21.93
C GLU A 332 19.61 21.04 -21.02
N TRP A 333 19.62 20.51 -19.79
CA TRP A 333 20.74 20.70 -18.89
C TRP A 333 22.00 20.08 -19.47
N ARG A 334 23.13 20.73 -19.17
CA ARG A 334 24.45 20.28 -19.58
C ARG A 334 25.35 20.16 -18.37
N LEU A 335 26.33 19.27 -18.43
CA LEU A 335 27.34 19.12 -17.38
C LEU A 335 28.71 19.48 -17.97
N GLY A 336 29.61 19.98 -17.13
CA GLY A 336 31.01 20.14 -17.50
C GLY A 336 31.61 18.77 -17.82
N ASN A 337 32.35 18.66 -18.93
CA ASN A 337 32.87 17.37 -19.39
C ASN A 337 33.81 16.74 -18.35
N ASP A 338 34.67 17.54 -17.72
CA ASP A 338 35.61 17.07 -16.69
C ASP A 338 34.88 16.56 -15.43
N GLU A 339 33.84 17.27 -15.00
CA GLU A 339 33.02 16.91 -13.84
C GLU A 339 32.27 15.60 -14.09
N TRP A 340 31.71 15.46 -15.30
CA TRP A 340 31.08 14.22 -15.76
C TRP A 340 32.08 13.04 -15.77
N HIS A 341 33.24 13.21 -16.41
CA HIS A 341 34.25 12.15 -16.52
C HIS A 341 34.80 11.72 -15.15
N ALA A 342 35.02 12.67 -14.24
CA ALA A 342 35.44 12.38 -12.87
C ALA A 342 34.36 11.57 -12.13
N TRP A 343 33.10 11.96 -12.25
CA TRP A 343 31.98 11.29 -11.58
C TRP A 343 31.75 9.87 -12.10
N ILE A 344 31.74 9.67 -13.42
CA ILE A 344 31.51 8.35 -14.00
C ILE A 344 32.68 7.41 -13.66
N SER A 345 33.91 7.91 -13.70
CA SER A 345 35.11 7.15 -13.34
C SER A 345 35.10 6.73 -11.86
N MET A 346 34.65 7.60 -10.95
CA MET A 346 34.45 7.26 -9.53
C MET A 346 33.40 6.15 -9.36
N ARG A 347 32.30 6.22 -10.12
CA ARG A 347 31.22 5.23 -10.07
C ARG A 347 31.64 3.87 -10.61
N MET A 348 32.42 3.84 -11.69
CA MET A 348 32.95 2.59 -12.25
C MET A 348 33.86 1.87 -11.25
N LYS A 349 34.74 2.60 -10.55
CA LYS A 349 35.57 2.03 -9.48
C LYS A 349 34.75 1.44 -8.34
N GLN A 350 33.60 2.02 -8.01
CA GLN A 350 32.70 1.48 -7.00
C GLN A 350 31.97 0.21 -7.46
N TYR A 351 31.61 0.12 -8.74
CA TYR A 351 31.02 -1.08 -9.33
C TYR A 351 32.02 -2.24 -9.38
N ASP A 352 33.25 -2.01 -9.87
CA ASP A 352 34.30 -3.03 -9.90
C ASP A 352 34.61 -3.59 -8.50
N ASN A 353 34.61 -2.73 -7.48
CA ASN A 353 34.81 -3.14 -6.10
C ASN A 353 33.59 -3.89 -5.52
N SER A 354 32.37 -3.51 -5.90
CA SER A 354 31.14 -4.19 -5.48
C SER A 354 30.99 -5.58 -6.11
N ASP A 355 31.35 -5.72 -7.39
CA ASP A 355 31.33 -7.01 -8.07
C ASP A 355 32.41 -7.95 -7.54
N ARG A 356 33.60 -7.43 -7.20
CA ARG A 356 34.63 -8.19 -6.49
C ARG A 356 34.18 -8.65 -5.10
N LEU A 357 33.48 -7.80 -4.35
CA LEU A 357 32.94 -8.17 -3.03
C LEU A 357 31.79 -9.18 -3.11
N SER A 358 30.95 -9.10 -4.14
CA SER A 358 29.89 -10.09 -4.37
C SER A 358 30.44 -11.46 -4.82
N PHE A 359 31.58 -11.48 -5.49
CA PHE A 359 32.32 -12.69 -5.84
C PHE A 359 33.00 -13.32 -4.61
N ILE A 360 33.65 -12.52 -3.76
CA ILE A 360 34.28 -12.97 -2.51
C ILE A 360 33.25 -13.51 -1.51
N LEU A 361 32.05 -12.94 -1.45
CA LEU A 361 30.97 -13.42 -0.56
C LEU A 361 30.27 -14.69 -1.07
N ARG A 362 30.46 -15.10 -2.33
CA ARG A 362 29.95 -16.37 -2.86
C ARG A 362 30.96 -17.51 -2.77
N HIS A 363 32.24 -17.19 -2.66
CA HIS A 363 33.32 -18.16 -2.45
C HIS A 363 34.27 -17.67 -1.36
N PRO A 364 33.87 -17.79 -0.08
CA PRO A 364 34.82 -17.64 1.01
C PRO A 364 35.67 -18.92 1.01
N HIS A 365 36.89 -18.83 0.46
CA HIS A 365 38.04 -19.73 0.56
C HIS A 365 37.82 -21.27 0.64
N ASP A 366 38.56 -21.97 -0.23
CA ASP A 366 38.90 -23.40 -0.19
C ASP A 366 38.92 -24.06 1.19
#